data_AF-A0AAD5MGJ3-F1
#
_entry.id   AF-A0AAD5MGJ3-F1
#
_cell.length_a   1.000
_cell.length_b   1.000
_cell.length_c   1.000
_cell.angle_alpha   90.00
_cell.angle_beta   90.00
_cell.angle_gamma   90.00
#
_symmetry.space_group_name_H-M   'P 1'
#
loop_
_entity.id
_entity.type
_entity.pdbx_description
1 polymer ?
#
loop_
_entity_poly.entity_id
_entity_poly.type
_entity_poly.pdbx_seq_one_letter_code
_entity_poly.pdbx_strand_id
1 'polypeptide(L)'
;MQCAAEGIASTGVELNGILVAYSKYRAARTGLSSKAKFHHMDIFKTDLERFNITVIFGAENLMADLLPKLSEMRSGTSLLCCRFPLPECDHFKPIAQTGDGIDAVYVYQRT
;
A
#
# COMPACT_ATOMS: atom_id res chain seq x y z
N MET A 1 -1.28 5.89 -8.87
CA MET A 1 -1.76 6.74 -10.00
C MET A 1 -3.14 6.31 -10.47
N GLN A 2 -3.40 5.01 -10.69
CA GLN A 2 -4.70 4.51 -11.16
C GLN A 2 -5.88 5.00 -10.29
N CYS A 3 -5.82 4.83 -8.97
CA CYS A 3 -6.90 5.30 -8.07
C CYS A 3 -7.18 6.80 -8.21
N ALA A 4 -6.13 7.62 -8.42
CA ALA A 4 -6.30 9.05 -8.62
C ALA A 4 -6.97 9.39 -9.96
N ALA A 5 -6.71 8.60 -11.01
CA ALA A 5 -7.42 8.73 -12.28
C ALA A 5 -8.92 8.40 -12.14
N GLU A 6 -9.26 7.53 -11.20
CA GLU A 6 -10.64 7.20 -10.80
C GLU A 6 -11.21 8.18 -9.75
N GLY A 7 -10.50 9.27 -9.43
CA GLY A 7 -10.96 10.31 -8.51
C GLY A 7 -10.73 10.03 -7.02
N ILE A 8 -10.16 8.87 -6.68
CA ILE A 8 -9.84 8.44 -5.32
C ILE A 8 -8.55 9.11 -4.85
N ALA A 9 -8.60 9.75 -3.67
CA ALA A 9 -7.42 10.34 -3.06
C ALA A 9 -6.44 9.22 -2.65
N SER A 10 -5.17 9.37 -3.02
CA SER A 10 -4.14 8.35 -2.81
C SER A 10 -2.82 8.99 -2.40
N THR A 11 -2.13 8.32 -1.49
CA THR A 11 -0.84 8.73 -0.97
C THR A 11 0.16 7.60 -1.18
N GLY A 12 1.27 7.88 -1.86
CA GLY A 12 2.41 6.98 -1.96
C GLY A 12 3.51 7.40 -0.98
N VAL A 13 4.10 6.41 -0.31
CA VAL A 13 5.27 6.56 0.56
C VAL A 13 6.41 5.72 -0.01
N GLU A 14 7.62 6.27 -0.04
CA GLU A 14 8.78 5.65 -0.66
C GLU A 14 10.06 6.20 -0.02
N LEU A 15 11.07 5.35 0.17
CA LEU A 15 12.38 5.71 0.73
C LEU A 15 13.35 6.25 -0.33
N ASN A 16 13.16 5.95 -1.61
CA ASN A 16 13.98 6.50 -2.67
C ASN A 16 13.45 7.86 -3.15
N GLY A 17 14.15 8.94 -2.78
CA GLY A 17 13.79 10.30 -3.16
C GLY A 17 13.71 10.55 -4.68
N ILE A 18 14.48 9.83 -5.51
CA ILE A 18 14.43 9.93 -6.97
C ILE A 18 13.09 9.36 -7.47
N LEU A 19 12.66 8.21 -6.95
CA LEU A 19 11.37 7.60 -7.31
C LEU A 19 10.19 8.49 -6.86
N VAL A 20 10.31 9.16 -5.71
CA VAL A 20 9.32 10.14 -5.25
C VAL A 20 9.26 11.33 -6.22
N ALA A 21 10.40 11.89 -6.61
CA ALA A 21 10.46 13.02 -7.56
C ALA A 21 9.86 12.64 -8.92
N TYR A 22 10.22 11.46 -9.43
CA TYR A 22 9.65 10.90 -10.66
C TYR A 22 8.13 10.72 -10.55
N SER A 23 7.63 10.21 -9.43
CA SER A 23 6.20 10.02 -9.20
C SER A 23 5.44 11.34 -9.14
N LYS A 24 6.01 12.37 -8.50
CA LYS A 24 5.47 13.74 -8.50
C LYS A 24 5.42 14.34 -9.90
N TYR A 25 6.51 14.20 -10.67
CA TYR A 25 6.54 14.65 -12.06
C TYR A 25 5.46 13.96 -12.91
N ARG A 26 5.33 12.63 -12.78
CA ARG A 26 4.29 11.84 -13.46
C ARG A 26 2.88 12.31 -13.10
N ALA A 27 2.61 12.61 -11.83
CA ALA A 27 1.33 13.14 -11.38
C ALA A 27 1.04 14.53 -11.95
N ALA A 28 2.03 15.42 -11.97
CA ALA A 28 1.88 16.75 -12.56
C ALA A 28 1.61 16.67 -14.06
N ARG A 29 2.39 15.87 -14.79
CA ARG A 29 2.24 15.69 -16.24
C ARG A 29 0.87 15.10 -16.64
N THR A 30 0.25 14.33 -15.76
CA THR A 30 -1.08 13.72 -15.98
C THR A 30 -2.24 14.49 -15.36
N GLY A 31 -1.98 15.65 -14.73
CA GLY A 31 -3.01 16.46 -14.09
C GLY A 31 -3.59 15.89 -12.79
N LEU A 32 -2.97 14.86 -12.22
CA LEU A 32 -3.48 14.12 -11.05
C LEU A 32 -2.87 14.57 -9.71
N SER A 33 -2.05 15.63 -9.70
CA SER A 33 -1.35 16.12 -8.50
C SER A 33 -2.27 16.51 -7.34
N SER A 34 -3.55 16.80 -7.57
CA SER A 34 -4.51 17.09 -6.49
C SER A 34 -4.94 15.83 -5.74
N LYS A 35 -4.97 14.67 -6.42
CA LYS A 35 -5.48 13.39 -5.89
C LYS A 35 -4.38 12.37 -5.59
N ALA A 36 -3.24 12.41 -6.28
CA ALA A 36 -2.08 11.57 -6.02
C ALA A 36 -0.97 12.39 -5.33
N LYS A 37 -0.69 12.08 -4.07
CA LYS A 37 0.41 12.69 -3.29
C LYS A 37 1.52 11.66 -3.06
N PHE A 38 2.76 12.12 -3.01
CA PHE A 38 3.93 11.26 -2.80
C PHE A 38 4.88 11.86 -1.78
N HIS A 39 5.34 11.04 -0.85
CA HIS A 39 6.18 11.45 0.27
C HIS A 39 7.44 10.58 0.33
N HIS A 40 8.58 11.24 0.50
CA HIS A 40 9.83 10.57 0.80
C HIS A 40 9.82 10.24 2.29
N MET A 41 9.37 9.03 2.62
CA MET A 41 9.07 8.63 3.98
C MET A 41 9.12 7.12 4.13
N ASP A 42 9.49 6.71 5.34
CA ASP A 42 9.47 5.32 5.78
C ASP A 42 8.03 4.89 6.13
N ILE A 43 7.60 3.75 5.59
CA ILE A 43 6.30 3.15 5.90
C ILE A 43 6.15 2.88 7.40
N PHE A 44 7.22 2.47 8.10
CA PHE A 44 7.19 2.20 9.53
C PHE A 44 6.88 3.47 10.36
N LYS A 45 7.15 4.65 9.81
CA LYS A 45 6.87 5.96 10.43
C LYS A 45 5.60 6.63 9.91
N THR A 46 4.91 5.99 8.97
CA THR A 46 3.68 6.49 8.38
C THR A 46 2.50 6.08 9.26
N ASP A 47 1.63 7.01 9.65
CA ASP A 47 0.38 6.64 10.34
C ASP A 47 -0.61 6.05 9.31
N LEU A 48 -0.87 4.75 9.48
CA LEU A 48 -1.71 3.93 8.60
C LEU A 48 -3.20 4.00 8.98
N GLU A 49 -3.53 4.48 10.18
CA GLU A 49 -4.90 4.52 10.69
C GLU A 49 -5.80 5.36 9.78
N ARG A 50 -5.25 6.42 9.16
CA ARG A 50 -5.99 7.32 8.27
C ARG A 50 -6.50 6.68 6.98
N PHE A 51 -6.00 5.52 6.57
CA PHE A 51 -6.31 4.92 5.26
C PHE A 51 -7.37 3.81 5.36
N ASN A 52 -8.27 3.76 4.37
CA ASN A 52 -9.26 2.69 4.26
C ASN A 52 -8.74 1.48 3.48
N ILE A 53 -7.77 1.70 2.60
CA ILE A 53 -7.15 0.70 1.75
C ILE A 53 -5.65 0.95 1.76
N THR A 54 -4.89 -0.08 2.11
CA THR A 54 -3.43 -0.07 2.06
C THR A 54 -2.96 -1.05 1.00
N VAL A 55 -2.03 -0.63 0.14
CA VAL A 55 -1.45 -1.48 -0.91
C VAL A 55 0.06 -1.53 -0.68
N ILE A 56 0.61 -2.74 -0.60
CA ILE A 56 2.03 -2.97 -0.30
C ILE A 56 2.64 -3.77 -1.44
N PHE A 57 3.71 -3.24 -2.02
CA PHE A 57 4.58 -3.96 -2.92
C PHE A 57 5.89 -4.25 -2.17
N GLY A 58 5.91 -5.37 -1.45
CA GLY A 58 6.97 -5.71 -0.51
C GLY A 58 8.00 -6.68 -1.08
N ALA A 59 8.88 -7.11 -0.18
CA ALA A 59 9.76 -8.27 -0.34
C ALA A 59 9.45 -9.28 0.77
N GLU A 60 9.76 -10.56 0.56
CA GLU A 60 9.41 -11.65 1.49
C GLU A 60 9.85 -11.38 2.93
N ASN A 61 11.09 -10.95 3.14
CA ASN A 61 11.62 -10.62 4.46
C ASN A 61 10.95 -9.39 5.11
N LEU A 62 10.45 -8.44 4.31
CA LEU A 62 9.79 -7.23 4.79
C LEU A 62 8.38 -7.52 5.33
N MET A 63 7.71 -8.58 4.86
CA MET A 63 6.32 -8.87 5.25
C MET A 63 6.20 -9.20 6.73
N ALA A 64 7.19 -9.90 7.30
CA ALA A 64 7.25 -10.20 8.74
C ALA A 64 7.42 -8.92 9.57
N ASP A 65 8.32 -8.03 9.15
CA ASP A 65 8.58 -6.77 9.85
C ASP A 65 7.38 -5.81 9.75
N LEU A 66 6.66 -5.84 8.63
CA LEU A 66 5.46 -5.01 8.41
C LEU A 66 4.27 -5.45 9.25
N LEU A 67 4.16 -6.73 9.61
CA LEU A 67 2.97 -7.26 10.28
C LEU A 67 2.63 -6.49 11.58
N PRO A 68 3.57 -6.22 12.50
CA PRO A 68 3.31 -5.34 13.65
C PRO A 68 2.86 -3.94 13.25
N LYS A 69 3.46 -3.35 12.21
CA LYS A 69 3.10 -2.00 11.74
C LYS A 69 1.68 -1.94 11.19
N LEU A 70 1.25 -2.99 10.49
CA LEU A 70 -0.08 -3.08 9.90
C LEU A 70 -1.20 -3.19 10.95
N SER A 71 -0.87 -3.52 12.21
CA SER A 71 -1.85 -3.54 13.30
C SER A 71 -2.50 -2.17 13.57
N GLU A 72 -1.82 -1.07 13.19
CA GLU A 72 -2.33 0.31 13.25
C GLU A 72 -3.51 0.56 12.31
N MET A 73 -3.71 -0.27 11.29
CA MET A 73 -4.86 -0.15 10.40
C MET A 73 -6.16 -0.37 11.18
N ARG A 74 -7.17 0.46 10.89
CA ARG A 74 -8.50 0.34 11.51
C ARG A 74 -9.18 -0.98 11.14
N SER A 75 -9.93 -1.56 12.07
CA SER A 75 -10.84 -2.68 11.75
C SER A 75 -11.80 -2.27 10.63
N GLY A 76 -12.11 -3.21 9.73
CA GLY A 76 -12.94 -2.94 8.55
C GLY A 76 -12.20 -2.33 7.35
N THR A 77 -10.88 -2.11 7.43
CA THR A 77 -10.07 -1.67 6.28
C THR A 77 -9.47 -2.82 5.49
N SER A 78 -9.14 -2.57 4.23
CA SER A 78 -8.60 -3.58 3.32
C SER A 78 -7.09 -3.43 3.14
N LEU A 79 -6.40 -4.56 3.07
CA LEU A 79 -4.96 -4.64 2.80
C LEU A 79 -4.74 -5.47 1.53
N LEU A 80 -3.98 -4.93 0.59
CA LEU A 80 -3.54 -5.64 -0.61
C LEU A 80 -2.03 -5.83 -0.52
N CYS A 81 -1.58 -7.08 -0.55
CA CYS A 81 -0.17 -7.44 -0.59
C CYS A 81 0.14 -8.00 -1.97
N CYS A 82 1.01 -7.31 -2.71
CA CYS A 82 1.46 -7.76 -4.01
C CYS A 82 2.65 -8.70 -3.85
N ARG A 83 2.68 -9.75 -4.67
CA ARG A 83 3.72 -10.77 -4.85
C ARG A 83 3.98 -11.67 -3.63
N PHE A 84 3.95 -11.13 -2.43
CA PHE A 84 4.24 -11.87 -1.19
C PHE A 84 3.05 -11.81 -0.25
N PRO A 85 2.56 -12.96 0.25
CA PRO A 85 1.46 -12.99 1.21
C PRO A 85 1.94 -12.49 2.59
N LEU A 86 0.99 -12.14 3.45
CA LEU A 86 1.29 -11.94 4.87
C LEU A 86 1.62 -13.28 5.53
N PRO A 87 2.51 -13.29 6.55
CA PRO A 87 2.61 -14.40 7.49
C PRO A 87 1.27 -14.66 8.17
N GLU A 88 1.07 -15.89 8.65
CA GLU A 88 -0.13 -16.27 9.39
C GLU A 88 -0.34 -15.36 10.62
N CYS A 89 -1.55 -14.82 10.75
CA CYS A 89 -1.93 -13.96 11.87
C CYS A 89 -3.45 -13.91 12.05
N ASP A 90 -3.91 -13.58 13.25
CA ASP A 90 -5.34 -13.53 13.58
C ASP A 90 -6.02 -12.21 13.22
N HIS A 91 -5.25 -11.17 12.86
CA HIS A 91 -5.75 -9.81 12.64
C HIS A 91 -6.16 -9.51 11.20
N PHE A 92 -5.76 -10.36 10.24
CA PHE A 92 -6.01 -10.17 8.82
C PHE A 92 -6.67 -11.41 8.24
N LYS A 93 -7.95 -11.28 7.88
CA LYS A 93 -8.70 -12.34 7.24
C LYS A 93 -8.47 -12.30 5.72
N PRO A 94 -7.94 -13.37 5.09
CA PRO A 94 -7.84 -13.42 3.64
C PRO A 94 -9.25 -13.43 3.02
N ILE A 95 -9.46 -12.59 2.01
CA ILE A 95 -10.76 -12.47 1.32
C ILE A 95 -10.70 -12.88 -0.15
N ALA A 96 -9.56 -12.68 -0.81
CA ALA A 96 -9.36 -13.03 -2.21
C ALA A 96 -7.87 -13.14 -2.53
N GLN A 97 -7.57 -13.85 -3.61
CA GLN A 97 -6.29 -13.84 -4.29
C GLN A 97 -6.54 -13.65 -5.78
N THR A 98 -5.70 -12.87 -6.45
CA THR A 98 -5.73 -12.71 -7.91
C THR A 98 -4.34 -12.92 -8.48
N GLY A 99 -4.22 -13.66 -9.58
CA GLY A 99 -2.93 -13.96 -10.19
C GLY A 99 -2.10 -14.98 -9.41
N ASP A 100 -0.94 -15.31 -9.97
CA ASP A 100 -0.04 -16.34 -9.46
C ASP A 100 1.43 -15.87 -9.54
N GLY A 101 2.28 -16.38 -8.65
CA GLY A 101 3.70 -16.09 -8.63
C GLY A 101 4.02 -14.60 -8.48
N ILE A 102 4.74 -14.03 -9.45
CA ILE A 102 5.16 -12.62 -9.43
C ILE A 102 3.98 -11.64 -9.56
N ASP A 103 2.90 -12.09 -10.20
CA ASP A 103 1.70 -11.30 -10.47
C ASP A 103 0.59 -11.55 -9.44
N ALA A 104 0.88 -12.32 -8.38
CA ALA A 104 -0.06 -12.59 -7.31
C ALA A 104 -0.39 -11.32 -6.50
N VAL A 105 -1.65 -11.14 -6.16
CA VAL A 105 -2.14 -10.13 -5.23
C VAL A 105 -3.04 -10.80 -4.20
N TYR A 106 -2.65 -10.67 -2.94
CA TYR A 106 -3.38 -11.22 -1.79
C TYR A 106 -4.18 -10.08 -1.15
N VAL A 107 -5.48 -10.30 -0.98
CA VAL A 107 -6.39 -9.31 -0.41
C VAL A 107 -6.84 -9.79 0.96
N TYR A 108 -6.70 -8.93 1.95
CA TYR A 108 -7.06 -9.18 3.33
C TYR A 108 -8.01 -8.09 3.84
N GLN A 109 -8.83 -8.49 4.81
CA GLN A 109 -9.70 -7.61 5.57
C GLN A 109 -9.17 -7.55 7.02
N ARG A 110 -8.92 -6.35 7.53
CA ARG A 110 -8.55 -6.13 8.93
C ARG A 110 -9.76 -6.46 9.81
N THR A 111 -9.61 -7.43 10.70
CA THR A 111 -10.65 -7.89 11.64
C THR A 111 -10.71 -7.02 12.89
#